data_AF-A0A402APJ5-F1
#
_entry.id   AF-A0A402APJ5-F1
#
_cell.length_a   1.000
_cell.length_b   1.000
_cell.length_c   1.000
_cell.angle_alpha   90.00
_cell.angle_beta   90.00
_cell.angle_gamma   90.00
#
_symmetry.space_group_name_H-M   'P 1'
#
loop_
_entity.id
_entity.type
_entity.pdbx_description
1 polymer ?
#
loop_
_entity_poly.entity_id
_entity_poly.type
_entity_poly.pdbx_seq_one_letter_code
_entity_poly.pdbx_strand_id
1 'polypeptide(L)'
;MARQLHAAGQQVALLALFDSDYPAPGLRKLFRKVIVASCQALKQGPEKPLEWFLQIRHLYRLLRFSRYRHEKVAEHQARQQGDKVEAQLARPVLTILPRAVIFPTANILREDWPGIYEWMGLGYYPTDLYPGKIVFFWDEVDLWRRAGWRTIVASKNDQVETHILRGSHHSCRTDYLDGFVATLHSSLQAAQKSVSVRV
;
A
#
# COMPACT_ATOMS: atom_id res chain seq x y z
N MET A 1 -12.10 9.37 -3.63
CA MET A 1 -13.47 9.73 -3.22
C MET A 1 -13.66 11.22 -2.98
N ALA A 2 -13.07 11.87 -1.96
CA ALA A 2 -13.34 13.29 -1.67
C ALA A 2 -13.16 14.26 -2.86
N ARG A 3 -12.12 14.05 -3.69
CA ARG A 3 -11.93 14.81 -4.94
C ARG A 3 -12.99 14.53 -6.01
N GLN A 4 -13.50 13.30 -6.08
CA GLN A 4 -14.59 12.96 -7.01
C GLN A 4 -15.91 13.61 -6.57
N LEU A 5 -16.18 13.63 -5.25
CA LEU A 5 -17.33 14.34 -4.69
C LEU A 5 -17.22 15.84 -5.00
N HIS A 6 -16.03 16.43 -4.82
CA HIS A 6 -15.78 17.82 -5.19
C HIS A 6 -16.01 18.11 -6.68
N ALA A 7 -15.50 17.25 -7.56
CA ALA A 7 -15.71 17.37 -9.00
C ALA A 7 -17.20 17.25 -9.39
N ALA A 8 -17.99 16.53 -8.59
CA ALA A 8 -19.44 16.43 -8.73
C ALA A 8 -20.20 17.60 -8.06
N GLY A 9 -19.50 18.65 -7.61
CA GLY A 9 -20.09 19.82 -6.93
C GLY A 9 -20.44 19.60 -5.46
N GLN A 10 -20.13 18.44 -4.89
CA GLN A 10 -20.39 18.16 -3.47
C GLN A 10 -19.22 18.64 -2.60
N GLN A 11 -19.56 19.32 -1.50
CA GLN A 11 -18.58 19.79 -0.55
C GLN A 11 -18.36 18.77 0.57
N VAL A 12 -17.11 18.34 0.75
CA VAL A 12 -16.70 17.53 1.91
C VAL A 12 -16.21 18.48 2.99
N ALA A 13 -16.91 18.53 4.12
CA ALA A 13 -16.56 19.40 5.25
C ALA A 13 -15.18 19.10 5.83
N LEU A 14 -14.82 17.82 5.90
CA LEU A 14 -13.55 17.35 6.43
C LEU A 14 -13.08 16.09 5.70
N LEU A 15 -11.83 16.11 5.24
CA LEU A 15 -11.13 14.91 4.80
C LEU A 15 -10.16 14.46 5.91
N ALA A 16 -10.53 13.42 6.65
CA ALA A 16 -9.66 12.79 7.64
C ALA A 16 -8.86 11.65 6.99
N LEU A 17 -7.54 11.67 7.17
CA LEU A 17 -6.58 10.73 6.60
C LEU A 17 -5.80 10.05 7.73
N PHE A 18 -6.00 8.74 7.91
CA PHE A 18 -5.35 7.95 8.96
C PHE A 18 -4.22 7.13 8.36
N ASP A 19 -3.01 7.27 8.89
CA ASP A 19 -1.78 6.56 8.50
C ASP A 19 -1.67 6.34 6.99
N SER A 20 -1.99 7.40 6.26
CA SER A 20 -2.20 7.30 4.83
C SER A 20 -0.90 6.89 4.18
N ASP A 21 -0.96 5.75 3.49
CA ASP A 21 0.19 5.20 2.81
C ASP A 21 0.76 6.24 1.85
N TYR A 22 2.08 6.22 1.73
CA TYR A 22 2.80 7.19 0.92
C TYR A 22 2.28 7.17 -0.53
N PRO A 23 1.88 8.31 -1.14
CA PRO A 23 1.63 8.38 -2.59
C PRO A 23 2.86 7.82 -3.31
N ALA A 24 2.65 6.77 -4.09
CA ALA A 24 3.71 5.88 -4.55
C ALA A 24 4.96 6.66 -5.04
N PRO A 25 6.18 6.33 -4.56
CA PRO A 25 7.40 7.00 -4.98
C PRO A 25 7.54 6.97 -6.51
N GLY A 26 8.28 7.93 -7.07
CA GLY A 26 8.46 8.03 -8.53
C GLY A 26 8.87 6.71 -9.21
N LEU A 27 9.68 5.89 -8.55
CA LEU A 27 10.08 4.56 -9.02
C LEU A 27 8.91 3.57 -9.15
N ARG A 28 8.00 3.56 -8.17
CA ARG A 28 6.80 2.70 -8.18
C ARG A 28 5.81 3.15 -9.26
N LYS A 29 5.69 4.46 -9.48
CA LYS A 29 4.89 5.02 -10.58
C LYS A 29 5.49 4.65 -11.94
N LEU A 30 6.81 4.76 -12.09
CA LEU A 30 7.51 4.36 -13.31
C LEU A 30 7.29 2.88 -13.60
N PHE A 31 7.37 2.03 -12.59
CA PHE A 31 7.12 0.59 -12.72
C PHE A 31 5.73 0.30 -13.31
N ARG A 32 4.66 0.90 -12.77
CA ARG A 32 3.31 0.76 -13.36
C ARG A 32 3.25 1.30 -14.79
N LYS A 33 3.84 2.47 -15.05
CA LYS A 33 3.87 3.06 -16.39
C LYS A 33 4.54 2.12 -17.41
N VAL A 34 5.67 1.53 -17.04
CA VAL A 34 6.39 0.57 -17.89
C VAL A 34 5.52 -0.65 -18.19
N ILE A 35 4.91 -1.27 -17.17
CA ILE A 35 4.02 -2.43 -17.38
C ILE A 35 2.86 -2.09 -18.33
N VAL A 36 2.18 -0.96 -18.10
CA VAL A 36 1.06 -0.53 -18.94
C VAL A 36 1.54 -0.26 -20.37
N ALA A 37 2.63 0.48 -20.54
CA ALA A 37 3.19 0.79 -21.86
C ALA A 37 3.63 -0.48 -22.62
N SER A 38 4.26 -1.44 -21.94
CA SER A 38 4.64 -2.72 -22.54
C SER A 38 3.43 -3.52 -23.00
N CYS A 39 2.37 -3.60 -22.19
CA CYS A 39 1.14 -4.30 -22.59
C CYS A 39 0.46 -3.62 -23.78
N GLN A 40 0.41 -2.28 -23.79
CA GLN A 40 -0.15 -1.50 -24.90
C GLN A 40 0.65 -1.68 -26.19
N ALA A 41 1.98 -1.64 -26.11
CA ALA A 41 2.87 -1.87 -27.25
C ALA A 41 2.67 -3.28 -27.86
N LEU A 42 2.39 -4.27 -27.01
CA LEU A 42 2.08 -5.64 -27.42
C LEU A 42 0.61 -5.84 -27.83
N LYS A 43 -0.19 -4.76 -27.92
CA LYS A 43 -1.64 -4.79 -28.24
C LYS A 43 -2.43 -5.74 -27.34
N GLN A 44 -2.01 -5.86 -26.09
CA GLN A 44 -2.67 -6.73 -25.12
C GLN A 44 -3.92 -6.07 -24.54
N GLY A 45 -4.92 -6.89 -24.19
CA GLY A 45 -6.17 -6.42 -23.60
C GLY A 45 -5.99 -5.71 -22.25
N PRO A 46 -7.00 -4.95 -21.79
CA PRO A 46 -6.92 -4.08 -20.61
C PRO A 46 -6.64 -4.80 -19.29
N GLU A 47 -6.88 -6.11 -19.21
CA GLU A 47 -6.60 -6.91 -18.01
C GLU A 47 -5.13 -7.33 -17.86
N LYS A 48 -4.37 -7.34 -18.95
CA LYS A 48 -3.00 -7.88 -18.97
C LYS A 48 -1.99 -7.12 -18.10
N PRO A 49 -2.04 -5.78 -17.97
CA PRO A 49 -1.16 -5.06 -17.05
C PRO A 49 -1.24 -5.56 -15.60
N LEU A 50 -2.45 -5.86 -15.11
CA LEU A 50 -2.64 -6.39 -13.76
C LEU A 50 -2.05 -7.80 -13.63
N GLU A 51 -2.29 -8.68 -14.62
CA GLU A 51 -1.71 -10.03 -14.61
C GLU A 51 -0.19 -10.01 -14.58
N TRP A 52 0.43 -9.17 -15.41
CA TRP A 52 1.88 -8.99 -15.45
C TRP A 52 2.40 -8.49 -14.09
N PHE A 53 1.74 -7.49 -13.51
CA PHE A 53 2.09 -6.99 -12.20
C PHE A 53 2.06 -8.10 -11.13
N LEU A 54 0.98 -8.89 -11.09
CA LEU A 54 0.83 -9.97 -10.12
C LEU A 54 1.87 -11.07 -10.32
N GLN A 55 2.21 -11.41 -11.56
CA GLN A 55 3.27 -12.36 -11.88
C GLN A 55 4.65 -11.86 -11.43
N ILE A 56 5.00 -10.60 -11.71
CA ILE A 56 6.27 -10.02 -11.28
C ILE A 56 6.35 -9.97 -9.75
N ARG A 57 5.27 -9.55 -9.07
CA ARG A 57 5.18 -9.52 -7.61
C ARG A 57 5.31 -10.92 -7.01
N HIS A 58 4.67 -11.92 -7.60
CA HIS A 58 4.78 -13.32 -7.20
C HIS A 58 6.22 -13.82 -7.32
N LEU A 59 6.84 -13.62 -8.48
CA LEU A 59 8.23 -14.00 -8.71
C LEU A 59 9.18 -13.27 -7.74
N TYR A 60 8.95 -11.98 -7.51
CA TYR A 60 9.71 -11.20 -6.54
C TYR A 60 9.58 -11.75 -5.12
N ARG A 61 8.37 -12.09 -4.66
CA ARG A 61 8.17 -12.73 -3.34
C ARG A 61 8.88 -14.07 -3.27
N LEU A 62 8.79 -14.87 -4.34
CA LEU A 62 9.46 -16.16 -4.42
C LEU A 62 10.99 -16.03 -4.30
N LEU A 63 11.56 -15.04 -4.99
CA LEU A 63 13.00 -14.77 -4.96
C LEU A 63 13.46 -14.10 -3.66
N ARG A 64 12.73 -13.11 -3.14
CA ARG A 64 13.09 -12.37 -1.92
C ARG A 64 13.05 -13.26 -0.68
N PHE A 65 12.05 -14.14 -0.59
CA PHE A 65 11.92 -15.08 0.53
C PHE A 65 12.56 -16.45 0.23
N SER A 66 13.34 -16.56 -0.84
CA SER A 66 14.03 -17.80 -1.21
C SER A 66 14.89 -18.31 -0.05
N ARG A 67 15.70 -17.44 0.56
CA ARG A 67 16.59 -17.78 1.69
C ARG A 67 15.82 -18.27 2.93
N TYR A 68 14.77 -17.56 3.33
CA TYR A 68 13.91 -17.97 4.44
C TYR A 68 13.22 -19.32 4.17
N ARG A 69 12.76 -19.54 2.93
CA ARG A 69 12.18 -20.83 2.52
C ARG A 69 13.23 -21.93 2.47
N HIS A 70 14.45 -21.66 2.02
CA HIS A 70 15.55 -22.63 2.05
C HIS A 70 15.88 -23.04 3.48
N GLU A 71 15.93 -22.09 4.43
CA GLU A 71 16.17 -22.37 5.84
C GLU A 71 15.04 -23.24 6.44
N LYS A 72 13.77 -22.92 6.15
CA LYS A 72 12.62 -23.71 6.64
C LYS A 72 12.49 -25.08 5.98
N VAL A 73 12.76 -25.20 4.69
CA VAL A 73 12.76 -26.48 3.97
C VAL A 73 13.93 -27.35 4.43
N ALA A 74 15.12 -26.77 4.62
CA ALA A 74 16.26 -27.47 5.21
C ALA A 74 15.98 -27.91 6.64
N GLU A 75 15.31 -27.08 7.45
CA GLU A 75 14.89 -27.44 8.82
C GLU A 75 13.89 -28.62 8.81
N HIS A 76 12.92 -28.63 7.91
CA HIS A 76 11.97 -29.75 7.75
C HIS A 76 12.64 -31.02 7.19
N GLN A 77 13.58 -30.89 6.24
CA GLN A 77 14.28 -32.02 5.63
C GLN A 77 15.36 -32.61 6.55
N ALA A 78 16.09 -31.78 7.30
CA ALA A 78 17.04 -32.22 8.32
C ALA A 78 16.35 -33.00 9.46
N ARG A 79 15.08 -32.67 9.77
CA ARG A 79 14.25 -33.45 10.71
C ARG A 79 13.78 -34.79 10.15
N GLN A 80 13.79 -34.99 8.82
CA GLN A 80 13.25 -36.20 8.18
C GLN A 80 14.32 -37.13 7.59
N GLN A 81 15.47 -36.62 7.15
CA GLN A 81 16.52 -37.40 6.50
C GLN A 81 17.91 -36.85 6.87
N GLY A 82 18.67 -37.64 7.62
CA GLY A 82 20.08 -37.35 7.91
C GLY A 82 20.96 -37.30 6.65
N ASP A 83 22.01 -36.48 6.72
CA ASP A 83 23.21 -36.35 5.88
C ASP A 83 23.12 -36.22 4.34
N LYS A 84 21.94 -36.30 3.71
CA LYS A 84 21.82 -36.07 2.24
C LYS A 84 21.48 -34.63 1.83
N VAL A 85 21.44 -33.70 2.79
CA VAL A 85 20.83 -32.36 2.63
C VAL A 85 21.77 -31.33 1.98
N GLU A 86 23.09 -31.51 2.09
CA GLU A 86 24.06 -30.46 1.73
C GLU A 86 24.12 -30.17 0.22
N ALA A 87 23.84 -31.17 -0.64
CA ALA A 87 23.92 -31.02 -2.10
C ALA A 87 22.69 -30.34 -2.75
N GLN A 88 21.53 -30.28 -2.08
CA GLN A 88 20.31 -29.64 -2.62
C GLN A 88 20.21 -28.15 -2.27
N LEU A 89 20.90 -27.70 -1.22
CA LEU A 89 20.89 -26.31 -0.74
C LEU A 89 21.62 -25.31 -1.64
N ALA A 90 22.47 -25.79 -2.57
CA ALA A 90 23.22 -24.94 -3.49
C ALA A 90 22.47 -24.58 -4.79
N ARG A 91 21.29 -25.18 -5.05
CA ARG A 91 20.54 -24.93 -6.28
C ARG A 91 19.54 -23.77 -6.11
N PRO A 92 19.49 -22.81 -7.04
CA PRO A 92 18.57 -21.67 -6.94
C PRO A 92 17.11 -22.16 -6.95
N VAL A 93 16.25 -21.64 -6.07
CA VAL A 93 14.82 -22.02 -5.93
C VAL A 93 14.09 -22.22 -7.26
N LEU A 94 14.38 -21.38 -8.26
CA LEU A 94 13.74 -21.42 -9.57
C LEU A 94 14.04 -22.68 -10.40
N THR A 95 15.12 -23.41 -10.12
CA THR A 95 15.45 -24.65 -10.85
C THR A 95 14.84 -25.90 -10.21
N ILE A 96 14.39 -25.80 -8.96
CA ILE A 96 13.82 -26.92 -8.20
C ILE A 96 12.28 -26.91 -8.28
N LEU A 97 11.67 -25.73 -8.38
CA LEU A 97 10.22 -25.61 -8.36
C LEU A 97 9.56 -25.89 -9.71
N PRO A 98 8.38 -26.55 -9.73
CA PRO A 98 7.60 -26.71 -10.95
C PRO A 98 7.25 -25.37 -11.60
N ARG A 99 7.18 -25.33 -12.93
CA ARG A 99 6.81 -24.12 -13.68
C ARG A 99 5.47 -23.53 -13.21
N ALA A 100 4.50 -24.36 -12.85
CA ALA A 100 3.21 -23.92 -12.33
C ALA A 100 3.29 -23.18 -10.98
N VAL A 101 4.34 -23.44 -10.18
CA VAL A 101 4.59 -22.73 -8.92
C VAL A 101 5.28 -21.39 -9.18
N ILE A 102 6.15 -21.32 -10.18
CA ILE A 102 6.87 -20.09 -10.56
C ILE A 102 5.96 -19.14 -11.33
N PHE A 103 5.14 -19.67 -12.23
CA PHE A 103 4.19 -18.95 -13.08
C PHE A 103 2.78 -19.53 -12.91
N PRO A 104 2.11 -19.25 -11.79
CA PRO A 104 0.73 -19.67 -11.58
C PRO A 104 -0.20 -19.00 -12.59
N THR A 105 -1.39 -19.59 -12.75
CA THR A 105 -2.42 -19.04 -13.63
C THR A 105 -2.92 -17.68 -13.11
N ALA A 106 -3.46 -16.86 -14.01
CA ALA A 106 -4.00 -15.55 -13.66
C ALA A 106 -5.10 -15.62 -12.59
N ASN A 107 -5.94 -16.66 -12.61
CA ASN A 107 -7.01 -16.85 -11.63
C ASN A 107 -6.47 -17.00 -10.21
N ILE A 108 -5.43 -17.83 -10.03
CA ILE A 108 -4.78 -18.02 -8.73
C ILE A 108 -4.15 -16.71 -8.24
N LEU A 109 -3.52 -15.96 -9.16
CA LEU A 109 -2.90 -14.68 -8.81
C LEU A 109 -3.91 -13.61 -8.42
N ARG A 110 -5.13 -13.66 -8.96
CA ARG A 110 -6.21 -12.72 -8.63
C ARG A 110 -6.78 -12.92 -7.23
N GLU A 111 -6.50 -14.05 -6.57
CA GLU A 111 -6.81 -14.25 -5.15
C GLU A 111 -5.86 -13.46 -4.22
N ASP A 112 -4.75 -12.92 -4.73
CA ASP A 112 -3.85 -12.01 -4.00
C ASP A 112 -4.47 -10.61 -3.91
N TRP A 113 -5.53 -10.47 -3.11
CA TRP A 113 -6.18 -9.18 -2.84
C TRP A 113 -5.19 -8.07 -2.50
N PRO A 114 -4.17 -8.27 -1.63
CA PRO A 114 -3.18 -7.23 -1.37
C PRO A 114 -2.43 -6.76 -2.62
N GLY A 115 -2.13 -7.67 -3.55
CA GLY A 115 -1.52 -7.33 -4.84
C GLY A 115 -2.44 -6.48 -5.71
N ILE A 116 -3.74 -6.80 -5.76
CA ILE A 116 -4.73 -5.98 -6.49
C ILE A 116 -4.84 -4.58 -5.90
N TYR A 117 -4.91 -4.45 -4.57
CA TYR A 117 -4.93 -3.15 -3.90
C TYR A 117 -3.66 -2.35 -4.15
N GLU A 118 -2.48 -2.99 -4.08
CA GLU A 118 -1.21 -2.34 -4.40
C GLU A 118 -1.21 -1.87 -5.85
N TRP A 119 -1.63 -2.71 -6.80
CA TRP A 119 -1.75 -2.31 -8.20
C TRP A 119 -2.61 -1.06 -8.34
N MET A 120 -3.84 -1.07 -7.80
CA MET A 120 -4.73 0.10 -7.83
C MET A 120 -4.06 1.35 -7.24
N GLY A 121 -3.40 1.21 -6.09
CA GLY A 121 -2.66 2.29 -5.44
C GLY A 121 -1.52 2.86 -6.30
N LEU A 122 -0.80 2.02 -7.06
CA LEU A 122 0.24 2.48 -7.98
C LEU A 122 -0.28 3.39 -9.10
N GLY A 123 -1.56 3.27 -9.46
CA GLY A 123 -2.22 4.14 -10.43
C GLY A 123 -2.69 5.45 -9.85
N TYR A 124 -2.77 5.54 -8.52
CA TYR A 124 -3.29 6.69 -7.83
C TYR A 124 -2.16 7.60 -7.37
N TYR A 125 -2.00 8.72 -8.07
CA TYR A 125 -1.15 9.82 -7.61
C TYR A 125 -1.99 11.09 -7.55
N PRO A 126 -2.26 11.65 -6.36
CA PRO A 126 -2.90 12.95 -6.29
C PRO A 126 -1.96 13.99 -6.89
N THR A 127 -2.31 14.51 -8.08
CA THR A 127 -1.64 15.65 -8.71
C THR A 127 -1.90 16.94 -7.93
N ASP A 128 -3.02 16.98 -7.23
CA ASP A 128 -3.48 18.04 -6.35
C ASP A 128 -4.04 17.46 -5.04
N LEU A 129 -4.07 18.30 -4.01
CA LEU A 129 -4.81 18.00 -2.79
C LEU A 129 -6.27 18.40 -2.93
N TYR A 130 -7.12 17.70 -2.16
CA TYR A 130 -8.48 18.16 -1.94
C TYR A 130 -8.47 19.63 -1.46
N PRO A 131 -9.27 20.53 -2.06
CA PRO A 131 -9.20 21.96 -1.74
C PRO A 131 -9.81 22.35 -0.40
N GLY A 132 -10.59 21.47 0.23
CA GLY A 132 -11.12 21.69 1.58
C GLY A 132 -10.15 21.31 2.69
N LYS A 133 -10.60 21.40 3.94
CA LYS A 133 -9.80 21.09 5.12
C LYS A 133 -9.40 19.61 5.15
N ILE A 134 -8.13 19.35 5.39
CA ILE A 134 -7.56 18.01 5.54
C ILE A 134 -7.02 17.87 6.96
N VAL A 135 -7.31 16.75 7.62
CA VAL A 135 -6.69 16.39 8.91
C VAL A 135 -5.95 15.08 8.72
N PHE A 136 -4.64 15.08 8.96
CA PHE A 136 -3.84 13.87 9.03
C PHE A 136 -3.72 13.37 10.46
N PHE A 137 -3.88 12.07 10.62
CA PHE A 137 -3.58 11.34 11.84
C PHE A 137 -2.45 10.38 11.53
N TRP A 138 -1.33 10.52 12.25
CA TRP A 138 -0.16 9.65 12.13
C TRP A 138 0.03 8.88 13.41
N ASP A 139 0.33 7.60 13.32
CA ASP A 139 0.80 6.81 14.44
C ASP A 139 2.23 7.20 14.85
N GLU A 140 2.57 7.02 16.12
CA GLU A 140 3.86 7.45 16.67
C GLU A 140 5.02 6.53 16.28
N VAL A 141 4.73 5.32 15.80
CA VAL A 141 5.71 4.27 15.50
C VAL A 141 6.23 4.39 14.06
N ASP A 142 5.34 4.57 13.08
CA ASP A 142 5.64 4.61 11.65
C ASP A 142 5.70 6.04 11.08
N LEU A 143 6.28 6.99 11.84
CA LEU A 143 6.39 8.41 11.43
C LEU A 143 7.12 8.64 10.10
N TRP A 144 7.91 7.67 9.62
CA TRP A 144 8.54 7.74 8.30
C TRP A 144 7.51 7.86 7.16
N ARG A 145 6.27 7.36 7.33
CA ARG A 145 5.17 7.51 6.36
C ARG A 145 4.82 8.98 6.09
N ARG A 146 4.97 9.84 7.10
CA ARG A 146 4.76 11.29 6.98
C ARG A 146 5.73 11.94 6.00
N ALA A 147 6.96 11.42 5.88
CA ALA A 147 8.00 12.03 5.06
C ALA A 147 7.54 12.23 3.61
N GLY A 148 6.81 11.24 3.09
CA GLY A 148 6.29 11.27 1.74
C GLY A 148 5.16 12.26 1.49
N TRP A 149 4.47 12.69 2.55
CA TRP A 149 3.42 13.71 2.49
C TRP A 149 3.95 15.13 2.78
N ARG A 150 5.19 15.28 3.28
CA ARG A 150 5.75 16.59 3.71
C ARG A 150 5.66 17.66 2.63
N THR A 151 6.08 17.36 1.39
CA THR A 151 6.03 18.31 0.28
C THR A 151 4.61 18.74 -0.03
N ILE A 152 3.67 17.79 0.01
CA ILE A 152 2.27 18.00 -0.30
C ILE A 152 1.61 18.84 0.82
N VAL A 153 1.86 18.52 2.09
CA VAL A 153 1.36 19.28 3.24
C VAL A 153 1.94 20.70 3.28
N ALA A 154 3.26 20.86 3.05
CA ALA A 154 3.93 22.15 3.04
C ALA A 154 3.37 23.10 1.96
N SER A 155 2.85 22.56 0.86
CA SER A 155 2.23 23.38 -0.20
C SER A 155 0.89 24.01 0.20
N LYS A 156 0.30 23.59 1.34
CA LYS A 156 -1.09 23.88 1.73
C LYS A 156 -1.26 24.44 3.14
N ASN A 157 -0.15 24.76 3.84
CA ASN A 157 -0.05 25.34 5.20
C ASN A 157 -1.37 25.35 6.00
N ASP A 158 -2.23 26.35 5.79
CA ASP A 158 -3.40 26.63 6.64
C ASP A 158 -4.59 25.67 6.43
N GLN A 159 -4.56 24.83 5.40
CA GLN A 159 -5.64 23.88 5.08
C GLN A 159 -5.39 22.46 5.60
N VAL A 160 -4.22 22.22 6.19
CA VAL A 160 -3.81 20.90 6.65
C VAL A 160 -3.51 20.92 8.15
N GLU A 161 -4.31 20.18 8.90
CA GLU A 161 -4.09 19.90 10.31
C GLU A 161 -3.42 18.53 10.46
N THR A 162 -2.59 18.35 11.48
CA THR A 162 -1.88 17.09 11.71
C THR A 162 -1.87 16.73 13.19
N HIS A 163 -2.27 15.51 13.51
CA HIS A 163 -2.21 14.93 14.85
C HIS A 163 -1.32 13.69 14.84
N ILE A 164 -0.62 13.47 15.96
CA ILE A 164 0.11 12.24 16.22
C ILE A 164 -0.69 11.45 17.26
N LEU A 165 -1.00 10.19 16.93
CA LEU A 165 -1.74 9.25 17.75
C LEU A 165 -0.77 8.33 18.46
N ARG A 166 -1.08 8.01 19.71
CA ARG A 166 -0.31 7.05 20.50
C ARG A 166 -0.46 5.64 19.94
N GLY A 167 0.62 4.87 19.97
CA GLY A 167 0.71 3.53 19.42
C GLY A 167 1.07 3.48 17.94
N SER A 168 1.05 2.26 17.41
CA SER A 168 1.20 1.95 15.99
C SER A 168 -0.12 2.12 15.26
N HIS A 169 -0.09 1.97 13.92
CA HIS A 169 -1.29 1.86 13.09
C HIS A 169 -2.36 0.94 13.70
N HIS A 170 -1.98 -0.17 14.32
CA HIS A 170 -2.93 -1.09 14.95
C HIS A 170 -3.34 -0.66 16.36
N SER A 171 -2.36 -0.36 17.23
CA SER A 171 -2.63 -0.10 18.65
C SER A 171 -3.33 1.24 18.90
N CYS A 172 -3.22 2.22 17.99
CA CYS A 172 -3.99 3.46 18.10
C CYS A 172 -5.51 3.26 18.01
N ARG A 173 -5.97 2.17 17.39
CA ARG A 173 -7.40 1.84 17.17
C ARG A 173 -7.90 0.72 18.09
N THR A 174 -7.03 0.19 18.94
CA THR A 174 -7.35 -0.91 19.84
C THR A 174 -6.99 -0.52 21.27
N ASP A 175 -5.71 -0.46 21.60
CA ASP A 175 -5.22 -0.17 22.95
C ASP A 175 -5.38 1.30 23.36
N TYR A 176 -5.25 2.23 22.41
CA TYR A 176 -5.32 3.68 22.65
C TYR A 176 -6.56 4.33 22.01
N LEU A 177 -7.64 3.54 21.87
CA LEU A 177 -8.85 3.95 21.18
C LEU A 177 -9.47 5.23 21.76
N ASP A 178 -9.47 5.41 23.08
CA ASP A 178 -10.07 6.58 23.73
C ASP A 178 -9.41 7.89 23.29
N GLY A 179 -8.07 7.91 23.25
CA GLY A 179 -7.30 9.06 22.80
C GLY A 179 -7.51 9.34 21.30
N PHE A 180 -7.65 8.29 20.50
CA PHE A 180 -7.99 8.41 19.09
C PHE A 180 -9.37 9.04 18.88
N VAL A 181 -10.39 8.52 19.57
CA VAL A 181 -11.78 9.00 19.48
C VAL A 181 -11.88 10.44 19.95
N ALA A 182 -11.25 10.82 21.06
CA ALA A 182 -11.26 12.19 21.57
C ALA A 182 -10.68 13.19 20.56
N THR A 183 -9.56 12.82 19.92
CA THR A 183 -8.90 13.66 18.91
C THR A 183 -9.79 13.78 17.67
N LEU A 184 -10.29 12.66 17.15
CA LEU A 184 -11.19 12.64 15.99
C LEU A 184 -12.46 13.47 16.22
N HIS A 185 -13.07 13.30 17.40
CA HIS A 185 -14.27 14.05 17.79
C HIS A 185 -14.00 15.56 17.80
N SER A 186 -12.85 15.99 18.34
CA SER A 186 -12.45 17.40 18.36
C SER A 186 -12.29 17.96 16.94
N SER A 187 -11.62 17.22 16.03
CA SER A 187 -11.47 17.61 14.62
C SER A 187 -12.82 17.69 13.90
N LEU A 188 -13.74 16.76 14.18
CA LEU A 188 -15.09 16.75 13.62
C LEU A 188 -15.93 17.93 14.09
N GLN A 189 -15.93 18.24 15.39
CA GLN A 189 -16.63 19.39 15.94
C GLN A 189 -16.12 20.71 15.34
N ALA A 190 -14.81 20.85 15.18
CA ALA A 190 -14.22 22.02 14.53
C ALA A 190 -14.68 22.14 13.08
N ALA A 191 -14.72 21.04 12.33
CA ALA A 191 -15.21 21.03 10.96
C ALA A 191 -16.70 21.40 10.86
N GLN A 192 -17.55 20.85 11.72
CA GLN A 192 -18.99 21.16 11.74
C GLN A 192 -19.25 22.64 11.99
N LYS A 193 -18.59 23.23 13.00
CA LYS A 193 -18.69 24.67 13.28
C LYS A 193 -18.28 25.52 12.08
N SER A 194 -17.23 25.13 11.35
CA SER A 194 -16.76 25.87 10.17
C SER A 194 -17.74 25.86 8.99
N VAL A 195 -18.60 24.83 8.90
CA VAL A 195 -19.66 24.73 7.87
C VAL A 195 -20.86 25.58 8.25
N SER A 196 -21.29 25.54 9.51
CA SER A 196 -22.46 26.30 10.00
C SER A 196 -22.30 27.83 9.94
N VAL A 197 -21.06 28.34 9.89
CA VAL A 197 -20.78 29.78 9.80
C VAL A 197 -20.77 30.28 8.34
N ARG A 198 -20.77 29.39 7.35
CA ARG A 198 -20.71 29.74 5.91
C ARG A 198 -22.06 29.67 5.19
N VAL A 199 -23.15 29.40 5.91
CA VAL A 199 -24.54 29.43 5.41
C VAL A 199 -25.19 30.72 5.87
#